data_AF-A0A957G805-F1
#
_entry.id   AF-A0A957G805-F1
#
_cell.length_a   1.000
_cell.length_b   1.000
_cell.length_c   1.000
_cell.angle_alpha   90.00
_cell.angle_beta   90.00
_cell.angle_gamma   90.00
#
_symmetry.space_group_name_H-M   'P 1'
#
loop_
_entity.id
_entity.type
_entity.pdbx_description
1 polymer ?
#
loop_
_entity_poly.entity_id
_entity_poly.type
_entity_poly.pdbx_seq_one_letter_code
_entity_poly.pdbx_strand_id
1 'polypeptide(L)' 'MTRTIFLLAASHSYRAGPFLAAAAELGLAVRVVTDVPAPLADLWQQPLGVDFNDVPAATAALIRLG' A
#
# COMPACT_ATOMS: atom_id res chain seq x y z
N MET A 1 -12.86 -17.87 -0.52
CA MET A 1 -11.77 -17.26 -1.32
C MET A 1 -11.74 -15.78 -0.96
N THR A 2 -10.82 -15.38 -0.07
CA THR A 2 -10.64 -13.99 0.35
C THR A 2 -9.92 -13.23 -0.76
N ARG A 3 -10.49 -12.12 -1.23
CA ARG A 3 -9.89 -11.28 -2.27
C ARG A 3 -8.93 -10.28 -1.62
N THR A 4 -7.72 -10.17 -2.17
CA THR A 4 -6.71 -9.22 -1.71
C THR A 4 -6.75 -7.95 -2.55
N ILE A 5 -6.73 -6.79 -1.90
CA ILE A 5 -6.63 -5.48 -2.54
C ILE A 5 -5.46 -4.69 -1.99
N PHE A 6 -4.85 -3.87 -2.84
CA PHE A 6 -3.83 -2.91 -2.43
C PHE A 6 -4.47 -1.54 -2.23
N LEU A 7 -4.26 -0.94 -1.06
CA LEU A 7 -4.63 0.44 -0.78
C LEU A 7 -3.39 1.32 -0.95
N LEU A 8 -3.34 2.10 -2.04
CA LEU A 8 -2.27 3.06 -2.29
C LEU A 8 -2.57 4.35 -1.53
N ALA A 9 -1.71 4.75 -0.60
CA ALA A 9 -1.93 5.91 0.26
C ALA A 9 -0.65 6.73 0.44
N ALA A 10 -0.77 8.06 0.48
CA ALA A 10 0.31 8.90 0.98
C ALA A 10 0.51 8.71 2.50
N SER A 11 1.71 8.98 3.00
CA SER A 11 2.00 9.01 4.44
C SER A 11 0.96 9.89 5.16
N HIS A 12 0.15 9.31 6.04
CA HIS A 12 -0.97 9.95 6.77
C HIS A 12 -2.25 10.27 5.97
N SER A 13 -2.79 9.32 5.19
CA SER A 13 -4.15 9.46 4.66
C SER A 13 -5.24 9.29 5.73
N TYR A 14 -5.91 10.38 6.11
CA TYR A 14 -7.09 10.36 7.01
C TYR A 14 -8.25 9.50 6.48
N ARG A 15 -8.25 9.16 5.18
CA ARG A 15 -9.27 8.33 4.54
C ARG A 15 -8.99 6.83 4.62
N ALA A 16 -7.79 6.43 5.07
CA ALA A 16 -7.44 5.02 5.18
C ALA A 16 -8.34 4.29 6.18
N GLY A 17 -8.68 4.92 7.32
CA GLY A 17 -9.50 4.30 8.37
C GLY A 17 -10.89 3.84 7.89
N PRO A 18 -11.73 4.74 7.35
CA PRO A 18 -13.05 4.38 6.84
C PRO A 18 -13.01 3.32 5.73
N PHE A 19 -11.98 3.36 4.86
CA PHE A 19 -11.82 2.35 3.80
C PHE A 19 -11.49 0.96 4.37
N LEU A 20 -10.58 0.90 5.34
CA LEU A 20 -10.20 -0.36 6.00
C LEU A 20 -11.39 -0.99 6.73
N ALA A 21 -12.23 -0.17 7.37
CA ALA A 21 -13.46 -0.63 8.01
C ALA A 21 -14.43 -1.28 7.00
N ALA A 22 -14.70 -0.60 5.87
CA ALA A 22 -15.54 -1.14 4.82
C ALA A 22 -14.96 -2.43 4.18
N ALA A 23 -13.64 -2.49 3.98
CA ALA A 23 -12.98 -3.66 3.44
C ALA A 23 -13.08 -4.88 4.37
N ALA A 24 -13.02 -4.64 5.69
CA ALA A 24 -13.21 -5.69 6.69
C ALA A 24 -14.66 -6.24 6.68
N GLU A 25 -15.67 -5.36 6.56
CA GLU A 25 -17.07 -5.77 6.41
C GLU A 25 -17.31 -6.62 5.17
N LEU A 26 -16.57 -6.35 4.08
CA LEU A 26 -16.63 -7.11 2.84
C LEU A 26 -15.77 -8.37 2.83
N GLY A 27 -15.04 -8.66 3.92
CA GLY A 27 -14.16 -9.82 4.02
C GLY A 27 -12.98 -9.77 3.04
N LEU A 28 -12.44 -8.58 2.78
CA LEU A 28 -11.28 -8.36 1.91
C LEU A 28 -9.99 -8.32 2.73
N ALA A 29 -8.92 -8.90 2.20
CA ALA A 29 -7.57 -8.71 2.74
C ALA A 29 -6.98 -7.43 2.14
N VAL A 30 -6.57 -6.48 2.98
CA VAL A 30 -6.01 -5.19 2.51
C VAL A 30 -4.52 -5.14 2.79
N ARG A 31 -3.72 -4.85 1.76
CA ARG A 31 -2.30 -4.50 1.88
C ARG A 31 -2.13 -3.01 1.64
N VAL A 32 -1.72 -2.27 2.67
CA VAL A 32 -1.53 -0.82 2.57
C VAL A 32 -0.14 -0.52 2.01
N VAL A 33 -0.09 0.16 0.87
CA VAL A 33 1.15 0.58 0.21
C VAL A 33 1.28 2.07 0.39
N THR A 34 2.37 2.49 1.00
CA THR A 34 2.58 3.89 1.37
C THR A 34 3.50 4.54 0.36
N ASP A 35 3.12 5.73 -0.11
CA ASP A 35 3.99 6.58 -0.92
C ASP A 35 5.14 7.08 -0.05
N VAL A 36 6.33 6.58 -0.34
CA VAL A 36 7.53 6.89 0.43
C VAL A 36 8.69 7.07 -0.56
N PRO A 37 9.41 8.22 -0.52
CA PRO A 37 10.62 8.37 -1.32
C PRO A 37 11.63 7.28 -1.01
N ALA A 38 12.34 6.77 -2.02
CA ALA A 38 13.27 5.65 -1.89
C ALA A 38 14.25 5.73 -0.69
N PRO A 39 14.88 6.89 -0.39
CA PRO A 39 15.80 7.00 0.76
C PRO A 39 15.13 6.76 2.12
N LEU A 40 13.83 7.05 2.23
CA LEU A 40 13.05 6.90 3.46
C LEU A 40 12.51 5.48 3.62
N ALA A 41 12.25 4.79 2.50
CA ALA A 41 11.84 3.38 2.49
C ALA A 41 12.93 2.48 3.10
N ASP A 42 14.20 2.74 2.76
CA ASP A 42 15.36 2.02 3.31
C ASP A 42 15.52 2.24 4.83
N LEU A 43 15.24 3.46 5.30
CA LEU A 43 15.35 3.84 6.72
C LEU A 43 14.25 3.26 7.61
N TRP A 44 13.02 3.16 7.09
CA TRP A 44 11.86 2.76 7.88
C TRP A 44 11.63 1.26 7.94
N GLN A 45 12.39 0.47 7.16
CA GLN A 45 12.21 -0.98 7.03
C GLN A 45 10.75 -1.40 6.77
N GLN A 46 9.95 -0.50 6.18
CA GLN A 46 8.55 -0.75 5.89
C GLN A 46 8.47 -1.62 4.62
N PRO A 47 7.85 -2.82 4.67
CA PRO A 47 7.82 -3.73 3.52
C PRO A 47 7.08 -3.19 2.28
N LEU A 48 6.35 -2.09 2.42
CA LEU A 48 5.40 -1.55 1.44
C LEU A 48 5.58 -0.04 1.20
N GLY A 49 6.78 0.49 1.41
CA GLY A 49 7.16 1.83 0.96
C GLY A 49 7.51 1.80 -0.52
N VAL A 50 6.74 2.50 -1.35
CA VAL A 50 6.93 2.54 -2.81
C VAL A 50 6.90 4.00 -3.25
N ASP A 51 7.84 4.42 -4.10
CA ASP A 51 7.81 5.76 -4.70
C ASP A 51 6.82 5.78 -5.85
N PHE A 52 5.70 6.49 -5.70
CA PHE A 52 4.67 6.56 -6.73
C PHE A 52 5.07 7.43 -7.93
N ASN A 53 6.18 8.17 -7.86
CA ASN A 53 6.70 8.93 -8.99
C ASN A 53 7.44 8.03 -10.01
N ASP A 54 7.92 6.86 -9.60
CA ASP A 54 8.51 5.84 -10.49
C ASP A 54 7.49 4.73 -10.79
N VAL A 55 6.57 5.02 -11.72
CA VAL A 55 5.47 4.11 -12.07
C VAL A 55 5.95 2.70 -12.49
N PRO A 56 6.97 2.53 -13.34
CA PRO A 56 7.51 1.21 -13.66
C PRO A 56 8.01 0.44 -12.43
N ALA A 57 8.82 1.07 -11.56
CA ALA A 57 9.34 0.41 -10.37
C ALA A 57 8.22 0.09 -9.36
N ALA A 58 7.29 1.02 -9.16
CA ALA A 58 6.14 0.84 -8.29
C ALA A 58 5.26 -0.34 -8.74
N THR A 59 5.00 -0.44 -10.04
CA THR A 59 4.22 -1.54 -10.61
C THR A 59 4.91 -2.89 -10.39
N ALA A 60 6.22 -2.96 -10.64
CA ALA A 60 6.99 -4.17 -10.41
C ALA A 60 6.98 -4.60 -8.92
N ALA A 61 7.08 -3.63 -8.01
CA ALA A 61 6.98 -3.88 -6.58
C ALA A 61 5.60 -4.44 -6.18
N LEU A 62 4.51 -3.84 -6.68
CA LEU A 62 3.14 -4.29 -6.40
C LEU A 62 2.87 -5.72 -6.89
N ILE A 63 3.34 -6.05 -8.10
CA ILE A 63 3.21 -7.42 -8.66
C ILE A 63 3.94 -8.44 -7.77
N ARG A 64 5.13 -8.10 -7.25
CA ARG A 64 5.90 -8.98 -6.36
C ARG A 64 5.21 -9.21 -5.01
N LEU A 65 4.38 -8.27 -4.56
CA LEU A 65 3.72 -8.28 -3.26
C LEU A 65 2.37 -9.01 -3.27
N GLY A 66 1.78 -9.22 -4.44
CA GLY A 66 0.49 -9.90 -4.65
C GLY A 66 0.65 -11.40 -4.81
#